data_AF-A0A7C6AP88-F1
#
_entry.id   AF-A0A7C6AP88-F1
#
_cell.length_a   1.000
_cell.length_b   1.000
_cell.length_c   1.000
_cell.angle_alpha   90.00
_cell.angle_beta   90.00
_cell.angle_gamma   90.00
#
_symmetry.space_group_name_H-M   'P 1'
#
loop_
_entity.id
_entity.type
_entity.pdbx_description
1 polymer ?
#
loop_
_entity_poly.entity_id
_entity_poly.type
_entity_poly.pdbx_seq_one_letter_code
_entity_poly.pdbx_strand_id
1 'polypeptide(L)' 'MCSICNFRKKNYNQTESGKKMFIRLWETSIRLGDKETQKFCEDILTTYEKYNVNGHIEWKKDK' A
#
# COMPACT_ATOMS: atom_id res chain seq x y z
N MET A 1 -4.71 3.43 15.14
CA MET A 1 -4.68 4.69 14.35
C MET A 1 -3.39 5.44 14.69
N CYS A 2 -2.59 5.91 13.71
CA CYS A 2 -1.31 6.60 13.95
C CYS A 2 -1.47 8.13 13.91
N SER A 3 -1.10 8.83 14.99
CA SER A 3 -1.23 10.29 15.13
C SER A 3 -0.37 11.05 14.11
N ILE A 4 0.86 10.60 13.86
CA ILE A 4 1.77 11.19 12.86
C ILE A 4 1.19 11.03 11.45
N CYS A 5 0.68 9.84 11.11
CA CYS A 5 0.04 9.61 9.81
C CYS A 5 -1.19 10.51 9.63
N ASN A 6 -2.00 10.69 10.67
CA ASN A 6 -3.16 11.58 10.63
C ASN A 6 -2.76 13.05 10.45
N PHE A 7 -1.71 13.49 11.15
CA PHE A 7 -1.15 14.84 10.96
C PHE A 7 -0.66 15.04 9.53
N ARG A 8 0.08 14.08 8.96
CA ARG A 8 0.55 14.15 7.56
C ARG A 8 -0.61 14.15 6.57
N LYS A 9 -1.64 13.32 6.77
CA LYS A 9 -2.85 13.32 5.93
C LYS A 9 -3.52 14.69 5.91
N LYS A 10 -3.71 15.28 7.09
CA LYS A 10 -4.35 16.59 7.25
C LYS A 10 -3.53 17.73 6.64
N ASN A 11 -2.22 17.75 6.86
CA ASN A 11 -1.37 18.88 6.45
C ASN A 11 -0.78 18.75 5.04
N TYR A 12 -0.63 17.53 4.52
CA TYR A 12 -0.07 17.28 3.18
C TYR A 12 -1.16 16.93 2.15
N ASN A 13 -2.45 17.11 2.52
CA ASN A 13 -3.61 16.74 1.72
C ASN A 13 -3.55 15.29 1.20
N GLN A 14 -3.03 14.38 2.02
CA GLN A 14 -2.87 12.97 1.67
C GLN A 14 -4.06 12.15 2.17
N THR A 15 -4.36 11.05 1.49
CA THR A 15 -5.39 10.09 1.90
C THR A 15 -4.82 8.67 1.96
N GLU A 16 -5.67 7.69 2.26
CA GLU A 16 -5.31 6.28 2.25
C GLU A 16 -5.41 5.64 0.85
N SER A 17 -5.86 6.40 -0.15
CA SER A 17 -6.15 5.88 -1.49
C SER A 17 -4.91 5.29 -2.16
N GLY A 18 -3.72 5.87 -1.94
CA GLY A 18 -2.47 5.38 -2.52
C GLY A 18 -2.17 3.94 -2.14
N LYS A 19 -2.17 3.60 -0.85
CA LYS A 19 -1.93 2.22 -0.40
C LYS A 19 -3.00 1.27 -0.93
N LYS A 20 -4.29 1.66 -0.87
CA LYS A 20 -5.40 0.84 -1.38
C LYS A 20 -5.32 0.61 -2.90
N MET A 21 -4.86 1.60 -3.67
CA MET A 21 -4.64 1.48 -5.11
C MET A 21 -3.59 0.42 -5.42
N PHE A 22 -2.42 0.46 -4.76
CA PHE A 22 -1.36 -0.51 -5.00
C PHE A 22 -1.75 -1.93 -4.58
N ILE A 23 -2.56 -2.11 -3.53
CA ILE A 23 -3.13 -3.42 -3.17
C ILE A 23 -3.98 -3.97 -4.32
N ARG A 24 -4.90 -3.17 -4.86
CA ARG A 24 -5.77 -3.58 -5.98
C ARG A 24 -4.97 -3.84 -7.26
N LEU A 25 -3.92 -3.06 -7.51
CA LEU A 25 -3.04 -3.26 -8.65
C LEU A 25 -2.25 -4.57 -8.52
N TRP A 26 -1.72 -4.87 -7.34
CA TRP A 26 -1.05 -6.13 -7.04
C TRP A 26 -1.97 -7.36 -7.20
N GLU A 27 -3.21 -7.28 -6.68
CA GLU A 27 -4.21 -8.34 -6.89
C GLU A 27 -4.52 -8.53 -8.39
N THR A 28 -4.55 -7.45 -9.15
CA THR A 28 -4.78 -7.49 -10.61
C THR A 28 -3.59 -8.10 -11.35
N SER A 29 -2.35 -7.75 -10.98
CA SER A 29 -1.15 -8.32 -11.59
C SER A 29 -1.03 -9.81 -11.32
N ILE A 30 -1.42 -10.29 -10.13
CA ILE A 30 -1.50 -11.72 -9.83
C ILE A 30 -2.47 -12.42 -10.79
N ARG A 31 -3.67 -11.88 -10.97
CA ARG A 31 -4.69 -12.46 -11.88
C ARG A 31 -4.22 -12.50 -13.33
N LEU A 32 -3.43 -11.51 -13.77
CA LEU A 32 -2.92 -11.41 -15.13
C LEU A 32 -1.58 -12.15 -15.34
N GLY A 33 -0.95 -12.65 -14.28
CA GLY A 33 0.38 -13.25 -14.35
C GLY A 33 1.51 -12.26 -14.61
N ASP A 34 1.27 -10.95 -14.45
CA ASP A 34 2.26 -9.90 -14.67
C ASP A 34 3.23 -9.82 -13.47
N LYS A 35 4.40 -10.45 -13.64
CA LYS A 35 5.43 -10.54 -12.60
C LYS A 35 6.17 -9.24 -12.36
N GLU A 36 6.28 -8.37 -13.37
CA GLU A 36 6.96 -7.09 -13.24
C GLU A 36 6.10 -6.14 -12.39
N THR A 37 4.82 -5.99 -12.74
CA THR A 37 3.88 -5.18 -11.96
C THR A 37 3.68 -5.75 -10.56
N GLN A 38 3.67 -7.08 -10.41
CA GLN A 38 3.60 -7.72 -9.09
C GLN A 38 4.76 -7.26 -8.22
N LYS A 39 6.01 -7.43 -8.69
CA LYS A 39 7.21 -7.04 -7.94
C LYS A 39 7.24 -5.54 -7.62
N PHE A 40 6.88 -4.70 -8.58
CA PHE A 40 6.78 -3.26 -8.38
C PHE A 40 5.81 -2.89 -7.24
N CYS A 41 4.62 -3.50 -7.22
CA CYS A 41 3.65 -3.24 -6.15
C CYS A 41 4.14 -3.78 -4.81
N GLU A 42 4.80 -4.93 -4.77
CA GLU A 42 5.37 -5.50 -3.55
C GLU A 42 6.44 -4.58 -2.93
N ASP A 43 7.34 -4.01 -3.74
CA ASP A 43 8.38 -3.09 -3.26
C ASP A 43 7.77 -1.83 -2.65
N ILE A 44 6.71 -1.29 -3.27
CA ILE A 44 5.97 -0.12 -2.76
C ILE A 44 5.25 -0.47 -1.45
N LEU A 45 4.50 -1.57 -1.41
CA LEU A 45 3.70 -1.94 -0.24
C LEU A 45 4.59 -2.32 0.96
N THR A 46 5.73 -2.97 0.71
CA THR A 46 6.77 -3.21 1.71
C THR A 46 7.33 -1.90 2.26
N THR A 47 7.47 -0.87 1.42
CA THR A 47 7.89 0.47 1.87
C THR A 47 6.84 1.10 2.80
N TYR A 48 5.54 0.96 2.51
CA TYR A 48 4.48 1.41 3.42
C TYR A 48 4.57 0.72 4.78
N GLU A 49 4.82 -0.59 4.82
CA GLU A 49 4.98 -1.37 6.06
C GLU A 49 6.23 -0.96 6.85
N LYS A 50 7.38 -0.87 6.17
CA LYS A 50 8.66 -0.46 6.77
C LYS A 50 8.56 0.86 7.53
N TYR A 51 7.80 1.82 7.01
CA TYR A 51 7.62 3.13 7.65
C TYR A 51 6.32 3.26 8.45
N ASN A 52 5.57 2.16 8.62
CA ASN A 52 4.28 2.11 9.30
C ASN A 52 3.28 3.17 8.78
N VAL A 53 3.36 3.48 7.48
CA VAL A 53 2.44 4.41 6.83
C VAL A 53 1.16 3.66 6.51
N ASN A 54 0.03 4.15 7.02
CA ASN A 54 -1.27 3.46 6.93
C ASN A 54 -1.18 2.01 7.42
N GLY A 55 -0.50 1.78 8.55
CA GLY A 55 -0.27 0.44 9.11
C GLY A 55 -1.53 -0.34 9.47
N HIS A 56 -2.68 0.33 9.66
CA HIS A 56 -3.97 -0.34 9.87
C HIS A 56 -4.58 -0.94 8.60
N ILE A 57 -3.97 -0.72 7.43
CA ILE A 57 -4.35 -1.32 6.16
C ILE A 57 -3.34 -2.43 5.87
N GLU A 58 -3.77 -3.68 6.02
CA GLU A 58 -2.99 -4.86 5.70
C GLU A 58 -3.27 -5.33 4.26
N TRP A 59 -2.26 -5.92 3.62
CA TRP A 59 -2.37 -6.55 2.31
C TRP A 59 -1.94 -8.01 2.45
N LYS A 60 -2.80 -8.94 2.02
CA LYS A 60 -2.64 -10.36 2.33
C LYS A 60 -1.71 -11.00 1.31
N LYS A 61 -0.41 -10.99 1.61
CA LYS A 61 0.60 -11.66 0.79
C LYS A 61 0.42 -13.19 0.76
N ASP A 62 -0.25 -13.75 1.79
CA ASP A 62 -0.49 -15.18 1.97
C ASP A 62 -1.99 -15.55 1.93
N LYS A 63 -2.58 -15.66 0.73
CA LYS A 63 -3.77 -16.50 0.48
C LYS A 63 -3.74 -17.12 -0.90
#